data_AF-A0A9N8EWL7-F1
#
_entry.id   AF-A0A9N8EWL7-F1
#
_cell.length_a   1.000
_cell.length_b   1.000
_cell.length_c   1.000
_cell.angle_alpha   90.00
_cell.angle_beta   90.00
_cell.angle_gamma   90.00
#
_symmetry.space_group_name_H-M   'P 1'
#
loop_
_entity.id
_entity.type
_entity.pdbx_description
1 polymer ?
#
loop_
_entity_poly.entity_id
_entity_poly.type
_entity_poly.pdbx_seq_one_letter_code
_entity_poly.pdbx_strand_id
1 'polypeptide(L)'
;MLYRSCLLLSIALIAALPSSVLGSAVAPVPATTPVAAASRGNPVVAVVGYVKDSVVRTIDGCGMLWKNHQRCNQIRSKQRDHRDKLQKKWELEGRMTREEVKQRLKSINGGISYDEYAFLTKGKDDRAKLMQIMFLMWGAPRFLPYMLMFSPDMLPSPFSPMAGDGNARESGLEKLSRERSHAVLQTLLNMEREAKKVPALSKLNIFGKKAQEQRMDSMQMMGLLTAKIMSTPGANGSSGAQVFLNNLSQYLYRDIEFTRGEQRLIDAPKSIIKGVILAVEGPSPVNGFLPHFMARGKVVAHLQKIEEGDSFLVQEGIDLASLDSTHLAEACGQRFIGGPDRTDEELRESLEEWLKLAVTQPSEKLQESGQLFYNANLARLSLLCYHAMDGTRDSRSASYLPRILFQGQILQTPGLIEGTRGGGETAKSK
;
A
#
# COMPACT_ATOMS: atom_id res chain seq x y z
N MET A 1 -35.13 -14.03 1.73
CA MET A 1 -35.46 -12.77 0.99
C MET A 1 -34.44 -12.39 -0.10
N LEU A 2 -33.21 -12.92 -0.13
CA LEU A 2 -32.20 -12.61 -1.16
C LEU A 2 -32.45 -13.19 -2.57
N TYR A 3 -33.38 -14.14 -2.73
CA TYR A 3 -33.61 -14.84 -4.00
C TYR A 3 -34.55 -14.11 -4.98
N ARG A 4 -35.42 -13.20 -4.50
CA ARG A 4 -36.39 -12.48 -5.35
C ARG A 4 -35.85 -11.18 -5.94
N SER A 5 -34.78 -10.61 -5.37
CA SER A 5 -34.16 -9.37 -5.87
C SER A 5 -33.23 -9.60 -7.08
N CYS A 6 -32.78 -10.83 -7.33
CA CYS A 6 -31.91 -11.14 -8.48
C CYS A 6 -32.67 -11.40 -9.79
N LEU A 7 -33.99 -11.69 -9.73
CA LEU A 7 -34.76 -12.03 -10.94
C LEU A 7 -35.24 -10.80 -11.72
N LEU A 8 -35.42 -9.66 -11.05
CA LEU A 8 -35.92 -8.41 -11.65
C LEU A 8 -34.81 -7.57 -12.31
N LEU A 9 -33.54 -7.79 -11.97
CA LEU A 9 -32.41 -7.07 -12.59
C LEU A 9 -32.05 -7.64 -13.99
N SER A 10 -32.50 -8.85 -14.31
CA SER A 10 -32.16 -9.56 -15.55
C SER A 10 -33.04 -9.17 -16.74
N ILE A 11 -34.17 -8.48 -16.51
CA ILE A 11 -35.16 -8.17 -17.56
C ILE A 11 -35.03 -6.72 -18.09
N ALA A 12 -34.28 -5.85 -17.40
CA ALA A 12 -34.15 -4.44 -17.76
C ALA A 12 -32.93 -4.09 -18.65
N LEU A 13 -32.07 -5.05 -19.01
CA LEU A 13 -30.80 -4.77 -19.72
C LEU A 13 -30.71 -5.38 -21.13
N ILE A 14 -31.84 -5.48 -21.85
CA ILE A 14 -31.90 -6.02 -23.24
C ILE A 14 -32.28 -4.98 -24.31
N ALA A 15 -32.51 -3.71 -23.97
CA ALA A 15 -32.92 -2.72 -24.98
C ALA A 15 -32.17 -1.39 -24.91
N ALA A 16 -30.97 -1.33 -25.51
CA ALA A 16 -30.44 -0.14 -26.22
C ALA A 16 -29.12 -0.48 -26.96
N LEU A 17 -29.18 -0.29 -28.29
CA LEU A 17 -28.22 -0.44 -29.41
C LEU A 17 -26.90 0.39 -29.29
N PRO A 18 -25.99 0.45 -30.31
CA PRO A 18 -25.48 -0.54 -31.27
C PRO A 18 -23.92 -0.54 -31.43
N SER A 19 -23.43 -1.42 -32.30
CA SER A 19 -22.07 -1.63 -32.81
C SER A 19 -21.42 -0.44 -33.55
N SER A 20 -20.10 -0.21 -33.38
CA SER A 20 -19.06 -0.34 -34.43
C SER A 20 -17.72 0.38 -34.13
N VAL A 21 -16.63 -0.38 -34.32
CA VAL A 21 -15.32 -0.08 -34.96
C VAL A 21 -14.40 1.03 -34.41
N LEU A 22 -13.22 0.60 -33.91
CA LEU A 22 -11.83 0.98 -34.30
C LEU A 22 -10.92 0.21 -33.31
N GLY A 23 -10.01 -0.68 -33.70
CA GLY A 23 -9.02 -0.56 -34.77
C GLY A 23 -7.71 -0.01 -34.20
N SER A 24 -7.01 -0.76 -33.34
CA SER A 24 -5.62 -0.44 -33.01
C SER A 24 -4.84 -1.71 -32.67
N ALA A 25 -3.77 -1.96 -33.43
CA ALA A 25 -2.89 -3.09 -33.29
C ALA A 25 -2.14 -3.01 -31.95
N VAL A 26 -2.47 -3.92 -31.04
CA VAL A 26 -1.69 -4.17 -29.83
C VAL A 26 -0.52 -5.06 -30.23
N ALA A 27 0.70 -4.58 -30.00
CA ALA A 27 1.91 -5.36 -30.19
C ALA A 27 1.86 -6.67 -29.38
N PRO A 28 2.36 -7.80 -29.90
CA PRO A 28 2.39 -9.05 -29.15
C PRO A 28 3.28 -8.88 -27.92
N VAL A 29 2.66 -8.91 -26.74
CA VAL A 29 3.35 -9.02 -25.45
C VAL A 29 3.96 -10.42 -25.37
N PRO A 30 5.24 -10.58 -25.02
CA PRO A 30 5.83 -11.90 -24.87
C PRO A 30 5.09 -12.66 -23.77
N ALA A 31 4.56 -13.83 -24.13
CA ALA A 31 3.96 -14.75 -23.19
C ALA A 31 4.96 -15.03 -22.06
N THR A 32 4.45 -14.99 -20.82
CA THR A 32 5.12 -15.52 -19.64
C THR A 32 5.81 -16.83 -19.98
N THR A 33 7.11 -16.85 -19.73
CA THR A 33 8.02 -17.96 -20.03
C THR A 33 7.42 -19.31 -19.63
N PRO A 34 7.44 -20.32 -20.53
CA PRO A 34 7.07 -21.67 -20.16
C PRO A 34 8.02 -22.16 -19.06
N VAL A 35 7.45 -22.93 -18.12
CA VAL A 35 8.20 -23.79 -17.21
C VAL A 35 9.30 -24.49 -18.01
N ALA A 36 10.52 -24.39 -17.49
CA ALA A 36 11.77 -24.78 -18.15
C ALA A 36 11.61 -25.95 -19.13
N ALA A 37 11.94 -25.68 -20.39
CA ALA A 37 12.14 -26.68 -21.42
C ALA A 37 13.28 -27.62 -21.00
N ALA A 38 12.93 -28.72 -20.34
CA ALA A 38 13.86 -29.81 -20.05
C ALA A 38 13.16 -31.18 -20.04
N SER A 39 12.27 -31.44 -20.99
CA SER A 39 12.16 -32.78 -21.58
C SER A 39 11.47 -32.66 -22.94
N ARG A 40 11.99 -33.36 -23.96
CA ARG A 40 11.27 -33.61 -25.22
C ARG A 40 10.12 -34.60 -24.98
N GLY A 41 9.25 -34.30 -24.01
CA GLY A 41 8.08 -35.09 -23.70
C GLY A 41 6.99 -34.94 -24.75
N ASN A 42 6.16 -35.96 -24.91
CA ASN A 42 5.00 -35.92 -25.79
C ASN A 42 4.10 -34.72 -25.40
N PRO A 43 3.78 -33.80 -26.32
CA PRO A 43 2.97 -32.61 -26.02
C PRO A 43 1.61 -32.95 -25.43
N VAL A 44 1.04 -34.11 -25.79
CA VAL A 44 -0.23 -34.59 -25.21
C VAL A 44 -0.06 -34.89 -23.72
N VAL A 45 1.04 -35.51 -23.32
CA VAL A 45 1.35 -35.80 -21.91
C VAL A 45 1.56 -34.50 -21.13
N ALA A 46 2.20 -33.49 -21.74
CA ALA A 46 2.36 -32.18 -21.13
C ALA A 46 1.02 -31.45 -20.92
N VAL A 47 0.11 -31.49 -21.90
CA VAL A 47 -1.22 -30.90 -21.78
C VAL A 47 -2.05 -31.62 -20.72
N VAL A 48 -2.06 -32.96 -20.73
CA VAL A 48 -2.78 -33.76 -19.72
C VAL A 48 -2.22 -33.49 -18.32
N GLY A 49 -0.89 -33.42 -18.18
CA GLY A 49 -0.24 -33.04 -16.93
C GLY A 49 -0.68 -31.66 -16.46
N TYR A 50 -0.65 -30.65 -17.34
CA TYR A 50 -1.08 -29.30 -17.03
C TYR A 50 -2.55 -29.23 -16.58
N VAL A 51 -3.46 -29.93 -17.27
CA VAL A 51 -4.89 -29.97 -16.89
C VAL A 51 -5.06 -30.64 -15.53
N LYS A 52 -4.39 -31.77 -15.31
CA LYS A 52 -4.42 -32.48 -14.02
C LYS A 52 -3.91 -31.58 -12.89
N ASP A 53 -2.76 -30.94 -13.07
CA ASP A 53 -2.16 -30.06 -12.06
C ASP A 53 -3.05 -28.83 -11.80
N SER A 54 -3.67 -28.28 -12.85
CA SER A 54 -4.62 -27.17 -12.72
C SER A 54 -5.86 -27.57 -11.91
N VAL A 55 -6.41 -28.76 -12.13
CA VAL A 55 -7.57 -29.28 -11.39
C VAL A 55 -7.19 -29.53 -9.92
N VAL A 56 -6.05 -30.19 -9.67
CA VAL A 56 -5.56 -30.46 -8.31
C VAL A 56 -5.35 -29.15 -7.54
N ARG A 57 -4.64 -28.17 -8.12
CA ARG A 57 -4.45 -26.85 -7.52
C ARG A 57 -5.76 -26.13 -7.24
N THR A 58 -6.75 -26.28 -8.11
CA THR A 58 -8.08 -25.68 -7.90
C THR A 58 -8.79 -26.32 -6.72
N ILE A 59 -8.78 -27.66 -6.63
CA ILE A 59 -9.38 -28.40 -5.51
C ILE A 59 -8.68 -28.04 -4.20
N ASP A 60 -7.34 -28.03 -4.18
CA ASP A 60 -6.55 -27.69 -3.00
C ASP A 60 -6.78 -26.24 -2.56
N GLY A 61 -6.79 -25.30 -3.50
CA GLY A 61 -7.09 -23.89 -3.24
C GLY A 61 -8.49 -23.69 -2.63
N CYS A 62 -9.50 -24.37 -3.17
CA CYS A 62 -10.86 -24.37 -2.60
C CYS A 62 -10.90 -24.99 -1.20
N GLY A 63 -10.21 -26.11 -0.98
CA GLY A 63 -10.11 -26.77 0.32
C GLY A 63 -9.43 -25.88 1.36
N MET A 64 -8.35 -25.19 0.99
CA MET A 64 -7.67 -24.21 1.85
C MET A 64 -8.56 -23.00 2.15
N LEU A 65 -9.29 -22.47 1.15
CA LEU A 65 -10.20 -21.36 1.35
C LEU A 65 -11.32 -21.71 2.35
N TRP A 66 -11.84 -22.93 2.29
CA TRP A 66 -12.81 -23.45 3.25
C TRP A 66 -12.24 -23.56 4.67
N LYS A 67 -11.04 -24.14 4.83
CA LYS A 67 -10.35 -24.21 6.13
C LYS A 67 -10.08 -22.80 6.69
N ASN A 68 -9.66 -21.87 5.84
CA ASN A 68 -9.45 -20.47 6.22
C ASN A 68 -10.76 -19.81 6.69
N HIS A 69 -11.87 -20.10 6.02
CA HIS A 69 -13.19 -19.65 6.45
C HIS A 69 -13.56 -20.17 7.84
N GLN A 70 -13.34 -21.46 8.12
CA GLN A 70 -13.58 -22.06 9.43
C GLN A 70 -12.73 -21.39 10.53
N ARG A 71 -11.43 -21.20 10.27
CA ARG A 71 -10.52 -20.49 11.20
C ARG A 71 -10.98 -19.05 11.45
N CYS A 72 -11.41 -18.32 10.41
CA CYS A 72 -11.99 -16.98 10.59
C CYS A 72 -13.21 -16.99 11.52
N ASN A 73 -14.08 -18.00 11.42
CA ASN A 73 -15.28 -18.10 12.26
C ASN A 73 -14.91 -18.41 13.72
N GLN A 74 -13.88 -19.23 13.95
CA GLN A 74 -13.35 -19.49 15.30
C GLN A 74 -12.79 -18.21 15.94
N ILE A 75 -11.97 -17.45 15.21
CA ILE A 75 -11.40 -16.18 15.70
C ILE A 75 -12.53 -15.18 16.02
N ARG A 76 -13.52 -15.04 15.14
CA ARG A 76 -14.70 -14.18 15.40
C ARG A 76 -15.50 -14.64 16.61
N SER A 77 -15.53 -15.95 16.90
CA SER A 77 -16.13 -16.46 18.12
C SER A 77 -15.37 -15.98 19.35
N LYS A 78 -14.03 -16.09 19.35
CA LYS A 78 -13.18 -15.55 20.43
C LYS A 78 -13.42 -14.06 20.67
N GLN A 79 -13.52 -13.26 19.60
CA GLN A 79 -13.84 -11.82 19.72
C GLN A 79 -15.23 -11.56 20.30
N ARG A 80 -16.22 -12.42 20.02
CA ARG A 80 -17.55 -12.31 20.66
C ARG A 80 -17.46 -12.67 22.14
N ASP A 81 -16.84 -13.80 22.47
CA ASP A 81 -16.70 -14.26 23.85
C ASP A 81 -15.94 -13.24 24.73
N HIS A 82 -14.92 -12.58 24.16
CA HIS A 82 -14.19 -11.50 24.83
C HIS A 82 -15.08 -10.27 25.09
N ARG A 83 -15.82 -9.82 24.07
CA ARG A 83 -16.76 -8.71 24.21
C ARG A 83 -17.87 -9.00 25.22
N ASP A 84 -18.40 -10.22 25.23
CA ASP A 84 -19.43 -10.64 26.20
C ASP A 84 -18.89 -10.65 27.64
N LYS A 85 -17.62 -11.04 27.83
CA LYS A 85 -16.96 -10.97 29.15
C LYS A 85 -16.75 -9.53 29.61
N LEU A 86 -16.28 -8.65 28.73
CA LEU A 86 -16.11 -7.22 29.03
C LEU A 86 -17.45 -6.54 29.33
N GLN A 87 -18.48 -6.86 28.55
CA GLN A 87 -19.83 -6.35 28.79
C GLN A 87 -20.31 -6.73 30.18
N LYS A 88 -20.22 -8.01 30.56
CA LYS A 88 -20.61 -8.48 31.89
C LYS A 88 -19.81 -7.79 33.01
N LYS A 89 -18.51 -7.58 32.79
CA LYS A 89 -17.64 -6.88 33.76
C LYS A 89 -18.11 -5.43 33.97
N TRP A 90 -18.39 -4.69 32.91
CA TRP A 90 -18.84 -3.30 33.03
C TRP A 90 -20.26 -3.17 33.58
N GLU A 91 -21.15 -4.11 33.25
CA GLU A 91 -22.50 -4.19 33.85
C GLU A 91 -22.42 -4.43 35.36
N LEU A 92 -21.51 -5.29 35.83
CA LEU A 92 -21.26 -5.52 37.26
C LEU A 92 -20.63 -4.32 37.97
N GLU A 93 -19.76 -3.58 37.30
CA GLU A 93 -19.15 -2.37 37.86
C GLU A 93 -20.14 -1.20 38.00
N GLY A 94 -21.28 -1.23 37.30
CA GLY A 94 -22.36 -0.25 37.42
C GLY A 94 -22.00 1.19 36.99
N ARG A 95 -20.87 1.36 36.29
CA ARG A 95 -20.29 2.68 35.97
C ARG A 95 -20.76 3.29 34.65
N MET A 96 -21.41 2.54 33.78
CA MET A 96 -21.75 2.99 32.43
C MET A 96 -23.19 2.63 32.06
N THR A 97 -23.80 3.49 31.25
CA THR A 97 -25.11 3.21 30.66
C THR A 97 -25.00 2.11 29.60
N ARG A 98 -26.11 1.42 29.33
CA ARG A 98 -26.15 0.36 28.32
C ARG A 98 -25.78 0.86 26.91
N GLU A 99 -26.03 2.13 26.60
CA GLU A 99 -25.67 2.73 25.31
C GLU A 99 -24.17 3.01 25.20
N GLU A 100 -23.56 3.56 26.24
CA GLU A 100 -22.11 3.78 26.32
C GLU A 100 -21.34 2.46 26.22
N VAL A 101 -21.81 1.42 26.91
CA VAL A 101 -21.25 0.07 26.82
C VAL A 101 -21.30 -0.44 25.38
N LYS A 102 -22.46 -0.33 24.71
CA LYS A 102 -22.60 -0.73 23.30
C LYS A 102 -21.68 0.07 22.38
N GLN A 103 -21.49 1.36 22.63
CA GLN A 103 -20.63 2.21 21.82
C GLN A 103 -19.16 1.83 22.00
N ARG A 104 -18.70 1.59 23.23
CA ARG A 104 -17.33 1.11 23.52
C ARG A 104 -17.07 -0.30 22.99
N LEU A 105 -18.05 -1.21 23.08
CA LEU A 105 -17.90 -2.58 22.55
C LEU A 105 -17.79 -2.62 21.02
N LYS A 106 -18.26 -1.59 20.31
CA LYS A 106 -18.09 -1.48 18.85
C LYS A 106 -16.67 -1.09 18.46
N SER A 107 -15.96 -0.34 19.30
CA SER A 107 -14.57 0.06 19.02
C SER A 107 -13.55 -0.98 19.45
N ILE A 108 -13.90 -1.88 20.38
CA ILE A 108 -12.99 -2.92 20.87
C ILE A 108 -12.94 -4.10 19.89
N ASN A 109 -11.74 -4.36 19.37
CA ASN A 109 -11.45 -5.51 18.50
C ASN A 109 -10.68 -6.63 19.22
N GLY A 110 -10.53 -6.51 20.53
CA GLY A 110 -9.69 -7.34 21.37
C GLY A 110 -10.08 -8.79 21.59
N GLY A 111 -9.25 -9.44 22.42
CA GLY A 111 -9.37 -10.85 22.75
C GLY A 111 -8.77 -11.78 21.70
N ILE A 112 -8.00 -11.24 20.77
CA ILE A 112 -7.27 -11.97 19.72
C ILE A 112 -5.85 -11.43 19.58
N SER A 113 -4.95 -12.29 19.12
CA SER A 113 -3.57 -11.93 18.79
C SER A 113 -3.48 -11.14 17.48
N TYR A 114 -2.33 -10.51 17.21
CA TYR A 114 -2.09 -9.83 15.94
C TYR A 114 -2.12 -10.79 14.74
N ASP A 115 -1.56 -11.99 14.87
CA ASP A 115 -1.66 -13.04 13.85
C ASP A 115 -3.11 -13.35 13.47
N GLU A 116 -3.97 -13.48 14.48
CA GLU A 116 -5.40 -13.73 14.26
C GLU A 116 -6.10 -12.55 13.58
N TYR A 117 -5.71 -11.32 13.94
CA TYR A 117 -6.18 -10.10 13.28
C TYR A 117 -5.72 -10.04 11.81
N ALA A 118 -4.44 -10.24 11.54
CA ALA A 118 -3.87 -10.27 10.20
C ALA A 118 -4.53 -11.35 9.34
N PHE A 119 -4.76 -12.54 9.92
CA PHE A 119 -5.48 -13.63 9.27
C PHE A 119 -6.93 -13.25 8.92
N LEU A 120 -7.65 -12.58 9.81
CA LEU A 120 -9.01 -12.10 9.55
C LEU A 120 -9.04 -11.06 8.43
N THR A 121 -8.09 -10.12 8.42
CA THR A 121 -7.97 -9.09 7.38
C THR A 121 -7.67 -9.71 6.03
N LYS A 122 -6.74 -10.66 5.96
CA LYS A 122 -6.45 -11.45 4.75
C LYS A 122 -7.68 -12.23 4.28
N GLY A 123 -8.43 -12.83 5.20
CA GLY A 123 -9.68 -13.53 4.90
C GLY A 123 -10.80 -12.62 4.38
N LYS A 124 -10.84 -11.34 4.77
CA LYS A 124 -11.74 -10.32 4.23
C LYS A 124 -11.34 -9.97 2.79
N ASP A 125 -10.05 -9.76 2.54
CA ASP A 125 -9.51 -9.47 1.21
C ASP A 125 -9.74 -10.63 0.22
N ASP A 126 -9.47 -11.87 0.65
CA ASP A 126 -9.69 -13.06 -0.17
C ASP A 126 -11.18 -13.25 -0.57
N ARG A 127 -12.10 -12.94 0.34
CA ARG A 127 -13.54 -12.96 0.03
C ARG A 127 -13.92 -11.87 -0.97
N ALA A 128 -13.37 -10.66 -0.83
CA ALA A 128 -13.63 -9.58 -1.78
C ALA A 128 -13.13 -9.94 -3.19
N LYS A 129 -11.93 -10.52 -3.29
CA LYS A 129 -11.36 -11.07 -4.53
C LYS A 129 -12.24 -12.17 -5.13
N LEU A 130 -12.70 -13.13 -4.32
CA LEU A 130 -13.61 -14.18 -4.77
C LEU A 130 -14.92 -13.61 -5.32
N MET A 131 -15.52 -12.63 -4.63
CA MET A 131 -16.74 -11.96 -5.10
C MET A 131 -16.51 -11.24 -6.42
N GLN A 132 -15.37 -10.58 -6.59
CA GLN A 132 -14.98 -9.93 -7.85
C GLN A 132 -14.84 -10.94 -8.99
N ILE A 133 -14.22 -12.10 -8.74
CA ILE A 133 -14.11 -13.19 -9.72
C ILE A 133 -15.49 -13.73 -10.08
N MET A 134 -16.35 -14.01 -9.09
CA MET A 134 -17.72 -14.49 -9.36
C MET A 134 -18.53 -13.49 -10.18
N PHE A 135 -18.38 -12.18 -9.89
CA PHE A 135 -18.99 -11.13 -10.67
C PHE A 135 -18.48 -11.11 -12.12
N LEU A 136 -17.17 -11.24 -12.35
CA LEU A 136 -16.59 -11.32 -13.69
C LEU A 136 -17.00 -12.59 -14.44
N MET A 137 -17.06 -13.73 -13.75
CA MET A 137 -17.56 -14.98 -14.32
C MET A 137 -19.00 -14.83 -14.82
N TRP A 138 -19.84 -14.12 -14.07
CA TRP A 138 -21.24 -13.91 -14.43
C TRP A 138 -21.44 -12.80 -15.47
N GLY A 139 -20.84 -11.63 -15.25
CA GLY A 139 -21.07 -10.43 -16.05
C GLY A 139 -20.17 -10.29 -17.29
N ALA A 140 -18.98 -10.90 -17.28
CA ALA A 140 -18.01 -10.79 -18.38
C ALA A 140 -17.13 -12.05 -18.51
N PRO A 141 -17.71 -13.25 -18.71
CA PRO A 141 -16.97 -14.51 -18.71
C PRO A 141 -15.84 -14.56 -19.74
N ARG A 142 -16.02 -13.91 -20.90
CA ARG A 142 -15.00 -13.82 -21.95
C ARG A 142 -13.80 -12.95 -21.55
N PHE A 143 -13.96 -12.05 -20.59
CA PHE A 143 -12.90 -11.15 -20.13
C PHE A 143 -12.09 -11.75 -18.97
N LEU A 144 -12.67 -12.67 -18.21
CA LEU A 144 -12.04 -13.28 -17.05
C LEU A 144 -10.65 -13.89 -17.33
N PRO A 145 -10.41 -14.66 -18.41
CA PRO A 145 -9.08 -15.22 -18.69
C PRO A 145 -8.02 -14.13 -18.86
N TYR A 146 -8.37 -13.02 -19.53
CA TYR A 146 -7.46 -11.89 -19.72
C TYR A 146 -7.19 -11.18 -18.39
N MET A 147 -8.21 -10.99 -17.55
CA MET A 147 -8.01 -10.42 -16.22
C MET A 147 -7.11 -11.28 -15.34
N LEU A 148 -7.27 -12.60 -15.35
CA LEU A 148 -6.39 -13.51 -14.60
C LEU A 148 -4.95 -13.49 -15.14
N MET A 149 -4.78 -13.35 -16.46
CA MET A 149 -3.46 -13.24 -17.09
C MET A 149 -2.75 -11.92 -16.77
N PHE A 150 -3.46 -10.79 -16.79
CA PHE A 150 -2.88 -9.46 -16.57
C PHE A 150 -2.93 -8.98 -15.12
N SER A 151 -3.68 -9.66 -14.25
CA SER A 151 -3.83 -9.31 -12.83
C SER A 151 -3.90 -10.60 -11.99
N PRO A 152 -2.79 -11.35 -11.89
CA PRO A 152 -2.74 -12.59 -11.12
C PRO A 152 -3.09 -12.35 -9.63
N ASP A 153 -2.83 -11.15 -9.12
CA ASP A 153 -3.16 -10.75 -7.74
C ASP A 153 -4.67 -10.65 -7.47
N MET A 154 -5.51 -10.71 -8.51
CA MET A 154 -6.97 -10.81 -8.37
C MET A 154 -7.39 -12.17 -7.76
N LEU A 155 -6.52 -13.18 -7.81
CA LEU A 155 -6.78 -14.47 -7.19
C LEU A 155 -6.69 -14.38 -5.66
N PRO A 156 -7.57 -15.09 -4.93
CA PRO A 156 -7.43 -15.25 -3.49
C PRO A 156 -6.07 -15.87 -3.15
N SER A 157 -5.56 -15.56 -1.97
CA SER A 157 -4.22 -15.97 -1.53
C SER A 157 -3.95 -17.49 -1.63
N PRO A 158 -4.91 -18.42 -1.42
CA PRO A 158 -4.66 -19.86 -1.60
C PRO A 158 -4.38 -20.29 -3.05
N PHE A 159 -4.68 -19.44 -4.03
CA PHE A 159 -4.40 -19.68 -5.45
C PHE A 159 -3.20 -18.88 -5.97
N SER A 160 -2.65 -18.00 -5.14
CA SER A 160 -1.44 -17.28 -5.49
C SER A 160 -0.26 -18.26 -5.55
N PRO A 161 0.65 -18.14 -6.53
CA PRO A 161 1.84 -18.99 -6.57
C PRO A 161 2.60 -18.84 -5.24
N MET A 162 2.93 -19.96 -4.61
CA MET A 162 3.67 -19.92 -3.35
C MET A 162 5.03 -19.28 -3.62
N ALA A 163 5.45 -18.35 -2.76
CA ALA A 163 6.69 -17.59 -2.89
C ALA A 163 7.99 -18.44 -2.87
N GLY A 164 7.87 -19.77 -2.88
CA GLY A 164 8.96 -20.74 -2.86
C GLY A 164 9.16 -21.52 -4.17
N ASP A 165 8.45 -21.20 -5.26
CA ASP A 165 8.80 -21.73 -6.58
C ASP A 165 10.14 -21.10 -6.98
N GLY A 166 11.25 -21.79 -6.64
CA GLY A 166 12.65 -21.35 -6.60
C GLY A 166 13.29 -20.81 -7.88
N ASN A 167 12.49 -20.31 -8.82
CA ASN A 167 12.89 -19.54 -9.99
C ASN A 167 12.82 -18.02 -9.78
N ALA A 168 12.37 -17.54 -8.61
CA ALA A 168 12.37 -16.12 -8.31
C ALA A 168 13.81 -15.62 -8.10
N ARG A 169 14.35 -14.94 -9.12
CA ARG A 169 15.67 -14.27 -9.06
C ARG A 169 15.75 -13.14 -8.02
N GLU A 170 14.63 -12.81 -7.39
CA GLU A 170 14.45 -11.66 -6.51
C GLU A 170 13.42 -11.99 -5.43
N SER A 171 13.72 -11.63 -4.19
CA SER A 171 12.80 -11.74 -3.06
C SER A 171 11.62 -10.76 -3.19
N GLY A 172 10.50 -11.06 -2.51
CA GLY A 172 9.34 -10.16 -2.52
C GLY A 172 9.66 -8.76 -1.99
N LEU A 173 10.53 -8.64 -0.98
CA LEU A 173 10.95 -7.38 -0.40
C LEU A 173 11.84 -6.56 -1.35
N GLU A 174 12.78 -7.21 -2.05
CA GLU A 174 13.58 -6.54 -3.08
C GLU A 174 12.70 -6.02 -4.22
N LYS A 175 11.75 -6.84 -4.69
CA LYS A 175 10.79 -6.43 -5.71
C LYS A 175 10.01 -5.19 -5.27
N LEU A 176 9.45 -5.19 -4.06
CA LEU A 176 8.71 -4.06 -3.50
C LEU A 176 9.61 -2.82 -3.34
N SER A 177 10.85 -3.00 -2.85
CA SER A 177 11.83 -1.91 -2.73
C SER A 177 12.13 -1.25 -4.08
N ARG A 178 12.32 -2.06 -5.13
CA ARG A 178 12.55 -1.57 -6.49
C ARG A 178 11.33 -0.84 -7.06
N GLU A 179 10.14 -1.41 -6.93
CA GLU A 179 8.90 -0.81 -7.45
C GLU A 179 8.59 0.52 -6.77
N ARG A 180 8.76 0.60 -5.44
CA ARG A 180 8.61 1.85 -4.68
C ARG A 180 9.62 2.90 -5.10
N SER A 181 10.89 2.51 -5.29
CA SER A 181 11.95 3.40 -5.77
C SER A 181 11.60 4.01 -7.13
N HIS A 182 11.07 3.19 -8.05
CA HIS A 182 10.62 3.67 -9.36
C HIS A 182 9.39 4.59 -9.24
N ALA A 183 8.43 4.25 -8.38
CA ALA A 183 7.26 5.07 -8.13
C ALA A 183 7.64 6.46 -7.59
N VAL A 184 8.59 6.53 -6.64
CA VAL A 184 9.10 7.81 -6.12
C VAL A 184 9.70 8.66 -7.22
N LEU A 185 10.64 8.12 -8.00
CA LEU A 185 11.27 8.88 -9.09
C LEU A 185 10.25 9.34 -10.14
N GLN A 186 9.32 8.47 -10.52
CA GLN A 186 8.27 8.81 -11.48
C GLN A 186 7.36 9.91 -10.94
N THR A 187 7.03 9.89 -9.66
CA THR A 187 6.24 10.94 -9.00
C THR A 187 6.96 12.27 -8.99
N LEU A 188 8.24 12.31 -8.59
CA LEU A 188 9.04 13.55 -8.58
C LEU A 188 9.14 14.16 -9.99
N LEU A 189 9.42 13.35 -11.01
CA LEU A 189 9.46 13.80 -12.39
C LEU A 189 8.09 14.31 -12.89
N ASN A 190 7.01 13.63 -12.51
CA ASN A 190 5.67 14.07 -12.89
C ASN A 190 5.27 15.37 -12.17
N MET A 191 5.65 15.55 -10.91
CA MET A 191 5.44 16.81 -10.19
C MET A 191 6.14 17.97 -10.89
N GLU A 192 7.40 17.79 -11.29
CA GLU A 192 8.16 18.81 -12.02
C GLU A 192 7.54 19.11 -13.39
N ARG A 193 7.12 18.07 -14.13
CA ARG A 193 6.44 18.24 -15.42
C ARG A 193 5.11 18.96 -15.25
N GLU A 194 4.31 18.64 -14.24
CA GLU A 194 3.03 19.30 -13.96
C GLU A 194 3.20 20.75 -13.53
N ALA A 195 4.31 21.09 -12.86
CA ALA A 195 4.64 22.47 -12.49
C ALA A 195 5.09 23.33 -13.69
N LYS A 196 5.74 22.74 -14.70
CA LYS A 196 6.32 23.50 -15.83
C LYS A 196 5.52 23.41 -17.14
N LYS A 197 4.82 22.30 -17.39
CA LYS A 197 4.19 22.05 -18.69
C LYS A 197 2.70 22.38 -18.65
N VAL A 198 2.32 23.38 -19.44
CA VAL A 198 0.91 23.68 -19.74
C VAL A 198 0.27 22.47 -20.45
N PRO A 199 -0.75 21.80 -19.86
CA PRO A 199 -1.51 20.75 -20.54
C PRO A 199 -1.93 21.15 -21.96
N ALA A 200 -1.75 20.24 -22.93
CA ALA A 200 -2.03 20.55 -24.34
C ALA A 200 -3.49 21.00 -24.58
N LEU A 201 -4.44 20.35 -23.90
CA LEU A 201 -5.87 20.68 -24.00
C LEU A 201 -6.25 21.99 -23.32
N SER A 202 -5.47 22.48 -22.37
CA SER A 202 -5.80 23.73 -21.69
C SER A 202 -5.54 24.96 -22.55
N LYS A 203 -4.70 24.83 -23.59
CA LYS A 203 -4.55 25.85 -24.64
C LYS A 203 -5.86 26.13 -25.39
N LEU A 204 -6.78 25.16 -25.40
CA LEU A 204 -8.10 25.28 -26.04
C LEU A 204 -9.16 25.90 -25.13
N ASN A 205 -8.93 25.95 -23.81
CA ASN A 205 -9.87 26.52 -22.85
C ASN A 205 -9.42 27.91 -22.39
N ILE A 206 -9.88 28.95 -23.10
CA ILE A 206 -9.53 30.36 -22.84
C ILE A 206 -9.98 30.80 -21.42
N PHE A 207 -11.07 30.25 -20.90
CA PHE A 207 -11.62 30.61 -19.59
C PHE A 207 -10.92 29.93 -18.40
N GLY A 208 -10.03 28.96 -18.66
CA GLY A 208 -9.38 28.15 -17.61
C GLY A 208 -7.98 28.61 -17.19
N LYS A 209 -7.41 29.66 -17.81
CA LYS A 209 -5.99 30.01 -17.64
C LYS A 209 -5.59 30.28 -16.18
N LYS A 210 -6.36 31.10 -15.45
CA LYS A 210 -6.05 31.46 -14.06
C LYS A 210 -6.05 30.25 -13.11
N ALA A 211 -7.05 29.37 -13.23
CA ALA A 211 -7.11 28.15 -12.42
C ALA A 211 -5.96 27.19 -12.74
N GLN A 212 -5.52 27.18 -14.00
CA GLN A 212 -4.36 26.40 -14.40
C GLN A 212 -3.05 26.97 -13.83
N GLU A 213 -2.84 28.28 -13.92
CA GLU A 213 -1.66 28.96 -13.34
C GLU A 213 -1.58 28.68 -11.84
N GLN A 214 -2.68 28.88 -11.11
CA GLN A 214 -2.76 28.54 -9.69
C GLN A 214 -2.40 27.09 -9.40
N ARG A 215 -2.80 26.15 -10.27
CA ARG A 215 -2.42 24.74 -10.12
C ARG A 215 -0.94 24.50 -10.38
N MET A 216 -0.36 25.16 -11.38
CA MET A 216 1.08 25.07 -11.67
C MET A 216 1.90 25.66 -10.51
N ASP A 217 1.49 26.83 -10.00
CA ASP A 217 2.10 27.48 -8.84
C ASP A 217 2.02 26.60 -7.59
N SER A 218 0.85 25.99 -7.34
CA SER A 218 0.68 25.03 -6.24
C SER A 218 1.60 23.82 -6.37
N MET A 219 1.76 23.27 -7.58
CA MET A 219 2.71 22.17 -7.84
C MET A 219 4.17 22.60 -7.67
N GLN A 220 4.52 23.81 -8.10
CA GLN A 220 5.85 24.37 -7.90
C GLN A 220 6.15 24.54 -6.40
N MET A 221 5.21 25.10 -5.63
CA MET A 221 5.32 25.24 -4.19
C MET A 221 5.48 23.88 -3.49
N MET A 222 4.71 22.87 -3.92
CA MET A 222 4.87 21.50 -3.40
C MET A 222 6.26 20.94 -3.73
N GLY A 223 6.75 21.13 -4.94
CA GLY A 223 8.10 20.70 -5.33
C GLY A 223 9.20 21.36 -4.50
N LEU A 224 9.09 22.67 -4.26
CA LEU A 224 10.01 23.43 -3.41
C LEU A 224 9.95 22.97 -1.95
N LEU A 225 8.76 22.71 -1.42
CA LEU A 225 8.56 22.17 -0.08
C LEU A 225 9.19 20.78 0.06
N THR A 226 8.95 19.88 -0.89
CA THR A 226 9.58 18.55 -0.93
C THR A 226 11.10 18.67 -0.95
N ALA A 227 11.66 19.52 -1.81
CA ALA A 227 13.11 19.74 -1.89
C ALA A 227 13.69 20.29 -0.58
N LYS A 228 13.01 21.26 0.05
CA LYS A 228 13.40 21.82 1.36
C LYS A 228 13.41 20.74 2.44
N ILE A 229 12.35 19.93 2.51
CA ILE A 229 12.27 18.88 3.54
C ILE A 229 13.35 17.81 3.29
N MET A 230 13.56 17.38 2.05
CA MET A 230 14.57 16.37 1.71
C MET A 230 16.02 16.82 1.97
N SER A 231 16.27 18.13 1.94
CA SER A 231 17.58 18.72 2.25
C SER A 231 17.74 19.10 3.73
N THR A 232 16.69 18.96 4.55
CA THR A 232 16.76 19.31 5.97
C THR A 232 17.63 18.29 6.73
N PRO A 233 18.61 18.74 7.55
CA PRO A 233 19.41 17.85 8.36
C PRO A 233 18.54 16.96 9.26
N GLY A 234 18.82 15.66 9.28
CA GLY A 234 18.04 14.70 10.06
C GLY A 234 16.73 14.22 9.40
N ALA A 235 16.42 14.64 8.16
CA ALA A 235 15.25 14.15 7.40
C ALA A 235 15.45 12.76 6.77
N ASN A 236 16.22 11.89 7.42
CA ASN A 236 16.51 10.51 7.01
C ASN A 236 16.24 9.56 8.19
N GLY A 237 15.95 8.29 7.90
CA GLY A 237 15.76 7.24 8.92
C GLY A 237 14.46 7.37 9.71
N SER A 238 14.41 6.79 10.92
CA SER A 238 13.22 6.82 11.79
C SER A 238 12.88 8.25 12.23
N SER A 239 13.85 9.00 12.73
CA SER A 239 13.66 10.38 13.22
C SER A 239 13.24 11.39 12.16
N GLY A 240 13.59 11.15 10.89
CA GLY A 240 13.24 12.08 9.81
C GLY A 240 11.75 12.15 9.52
N ALA A 241 10.96 11.13 9.91
CA ALA A 241 9.50 11.14 9.78
C ALA A 241 8.87 12.26 10.62
N GLN A 242 9.35 12.44 11.86
CA GLN A 242 8.91 13.52 12.75
C GLN A 242 9.27 14.89 12.15
N VAL A 243 10.50 15.05 11.63
CA VAL A 243 10.93 16.29 10.96
C VAL A 243 10.02 16.60 9.76
N PHE A 244 9.70 15.58 8.97
CA PHE A 244 8.80 15.68 7.82
C PHE A 244 7.41 16.17 8.23
N LEU A 245 6.79 15.54 9.24
CA LEU A 245 5.45 15.93 9.71
C LEU A 245 5.44 17.28 10.41
N ASN A 246 6.49 17.66 11.13
CA ASN A 246 6.58 18.97 11.78
C ASN A 246 6.52 20.10 10.73
N ASN A 247 7.18 19.93 9.58
CA ASN A 247 7.10 20.88 8.45
C ASN A 247 5.71 20.95 7.81
N LEU A 248 4.87 19.93 8.02
CA LEU A 248 3.50 19.87 7.50
C LEU A 248 2.42 20.15 8.55
N SER A 249 2.81 20.40 9.81
CA SER A 249 1.91 20.47 10.97
C SER A 249 0.71 21.40 10.76
N GLN A 250 0.90 22.58 10.17
CA GLN A 250 -0.15 23.55 9.85
C GLN A 250 -1.22 23.03 8.86
N TYR A 251 -0.91 22.00 8.08
CA TYR A 251 -1.86 21.35 7.17
C TYR A 251 -2.54 20.15 7.79
N LEU A 252 -1.92 19.55 8.81
CA LEU A 252 -2.42 18.36 9.51
C LEU A 252 -3.35 18.72 10.67
N TYR A 253 -3.10 19.86 11.30
CA TYR A 253 -3.83 20.34 12.47
C TYR A 253 -4.44 21.70 12.20
N ARG A 254 -5.72 21.87 12.55
CA ARG A 254 -6.45 23.14 12.43
C ARG A 254 -7.44 23.31 13.58
N ASP A 255 -7.80 24.54 13.86
CA ASP A 255 -8.88 24.95 14.78
C ASP A 255 -10.28 24.76 14.18
N ILE A 256 -10.36 24.51 12.87
CA ILE A 256 -11.61 24.28 12.13
C ILE A 256 -11.64 22.83 11.62
N GLU A 257 -12.82 22.22 11.66
CA GLU A 257 -13.04 20.87 11.16
C GLU A 257 -12.67 20.76 9.67
N PHE A 258 -11.90 19.72 9.34
CA PHE A 258 -11.57 19.41 7.96
C PHE A 258 -12.82 19.02 7.17
N THR A 259 -12.95 19.56 5.97
CA THR A 259 -14.03 19.18 5.07
C THR A 259 -13.92 17.71 4.68
N ARG A 260 -15.05 17.10 4.30
CA ARG A 260 -15.05 15.73 3.74
C ARG A 260 -14.17 15.61 2.49
N GLY A 261 -13.96 16.70 1.76
CA GLY A 261 -13.09 16.74 0.59
C GLY A 261 -11.62 16.59 0.99
N GLU A 262 -11.18 17.33 2.00
CA GLU A 262 -9.82 17.26 2.54
C GLU A 262 -9.52 15.91 3.16
N GLN A 263 -10.47 15.34 3.93
CA GLN A 263 -10.35 13.99 4.49
C GLN A 263 -10.28 12.92 3.38
N ARG A 264 -10.91 13.17 2.23
CA ARG A 264 -10.84 12.30 1.03
C ARG A 264 -9.67 12.64 0.11
N LEU A 265 -8.77 13.53 0.52
CA LEU A 265 -7.57 13.91 -0.22
C LEU A 265 -7.88 14.55 -1.58
N ILE A 266 -8.98 15.31 -1.69
CA ILE A 266 -9.39 15.93 -2.97
C ILE A 266 -8.29 16.85 -3.51
N ASP A 267 -7.61 17.57 -2.63
CA ASP A 267 -6.56 18.54 -2.97
C ASP A 267 -5.16 17.92 -3.09
N ALA A 268 -5.03 16.62 -2.84
CA ALA A 268 -3.75 15.93 -3.01
C ALA A 268 -3.35 15.89 -4.49
N PRO A 269 -2.10 16.26 -4.83
CA PRO A 269 -1.61 16.23 -6.21
C PRO A 269 -1.82 14.88 -6.90
N LYS A 270 -2.28 14.92 -8.17
CA LYS A 270 -2.55 13.71 -8.96
C LYS A 270 -1.32 12.82 -9.11
N SER A 271 -0.15 13.44 -9.28
CA SER A 271 1.16 12.79 -9.37
C SER A 271 1.52 12.03 -8.09
N ILE A 272 1.19 12.55 -6.92
CA ILE A 272 1.41 11.87 -5.63
C ILE A 272 0.45 10.69 -5.48
N ILE A 273 -0.85 10.89 -5.70
CA ILE A 273 -1.86 9.81 -5.61
C ILE A 273 -1.51 8.65 -6.55
N LYS A 274 -1.13 8.94 -7.80
CA LYS A 274 -0.68 7.91 -8.74
C LYS A 274 0.60 7.21 -8.28
N GLY A 275 1.56 7.96 -7.73
CA GLY A 275 2.79 7.42 -7.15
C GLY A 275 2.52 6.41 -6.05
N VAL A 276 1.66 6.76 -5.10
CA VAL A 276 1.30 5.88 -3.99
C VAL A 276 0.63 4.61 -4.50
N ILE A 277 -0.27 4.70 -5.48
CA ILE A 277 -0.88 3.50 -6.08
C ILE A 277 0.18 2.60 -6.72
N LEU A 278 1.12 3.18 -7.47
CA LEU A 278 2.22 2.42 -8.06
C LEU A 278 3.12 1.78 -6.99
N ALA A 279 3.31 2.44 -5.84
CA ALA A 279 4.09 1.92 -4.72
C ALA A 279 3.36 0.83 -3.90
N VAL A 280 2.01 0.85 -3.87
CA VAL A 280 1.18 -0.17 -3.20
C VAL A 280 0.98 -1.40 -4.10
N GLU A 281 0.54 -1.18 -5.34
CA GLU A 281 0.06 -2.23 -6.25
C GLU A 281 1.10 -2.65 -7.29
N GLY A 282 2.21 -1.92 -7.41
CA GLY A 282 3.17 -2.09 -8.50
C GLY A 282 2.69 -1.52 -9.84
N PRO A 283 3.45 -1.73 -10.92
CA PRO A 283 3.08 -1.29 -12.25
C PRO A 283 1.91 -2.11 -12.79
N SER A 284 0.77 -1.46 -13.05
CA SER A 284 -0.38 -2.07 -13.70
C SER A 284 -0.77 -1.28 -14.95
N PRO A 285 -0.99 -1.93 -16.11
CA PRO A 285 -1.45 -1.25 -17.32
C PRO A 285 -2.80 -0.56 -17.11
N VAL A 286 -3.64 -1.10 -16.22
CA VAL A 286 -4.97 -0.56 -15.90
C VAL A 286 -4.87 0.76 -15.12
N ASN A 287 -3.87 0.89 -14.25
CA ASN A 287 -3.72 2.06 -13.39
C ASN A 287 -3.45 3.35 -14.18
N GLY A 288 -2.92 3.26 -15.41
CA GLY A 288 -2.75 4.41 -16.31
C GLY A 288 -4.08 5.03 -16.78
N PHE A 289 -5.12 4.22 -16.91
CA PHE A 289 -6.44 4.62 -17.45
C PHE A 289 -7.45 4.97 -16.37
N LEU A 290 -7.17 4.68 -15.09
CA LEU A 290 -8.10 4.94 -14.01
C LEU A 290 -8.39 6.45 -13.86
N PRO A 291 -9.68 6.84 -13.83
CA PRO A 291 -10.07 8.19 -13.45
C PRO A 291 -9.49 8.56 -12.08
N HIS A 292 -9.05 9.82 -11.93
CA HIS A 292 -8.32 10.24 -10.73
C HIS A 292 -9.12 10.07 -9.42
N PHE A 293 -10.45 10.20 -9.45
CA PHE A 293 -11.26 9.98 -8.25
C PHE A 293 -11.26 8.51 -7.81
N MET A 294 -11.17 7.54 -8.74
CA MET A 294 -11.06 6.11 -8.42
C MET A 294 -9.67 5.80 -7.87
N ALA A 295 -8.63 6.36 -8.49
CA ALA A 295 -7.26 6.27 -8.02
C ALA A 295 -7.15 6.76 -6.56
N ARG A 296 -7.72 7.93 -6.28
CA ARG A 296 -7.78 8.48 -4.91
C ARG A 296 -8.59 7.57 -3.96
N GLY A 297 -9.71 7.01 -4.43
CA GLY A 297 -10.48 6.04 -3.66
C GLY A 297 -9.67 4.81 -3.24
N LYS A 298 -8.82 4.29 -4.13
CA LYS A 298 -7.88 3.20 -3.81
C LYS A 298 -6.89 3.60 -2.72
N VAL A 299 -6.30 4.79 -2.80
CA VAL A 299 -5.37 5.29 -1.77
C VAL A 299 -6.10 5.43 -0.43
N VAL A 300 -7.28 6.05 -0.40
CA VAL A 300 -8.06 6.20 0.85
C VAL A 300 -8.42 4.83 1.43
N ALA A 301 -8.81 3.85 0.61
CA ALA A 301 -9.08 2.49 1.07
C ALA A 301 -7.83 1.81 1.68
N HIS A 302 -6.65 2.03 1.08
CA HIS A 302 -5.39 1.56 1.64
C HIS A 302 -5.06 2.22 2.97
N LEU A 303 -5.25 3.55 3.08
CA LEU A 303 -5.03 4.29 4.33
C LEU A 303 -5.99 3.83 5.43
N GLN A 304 -7.25 3.55 5.10
CA GLN A 304 -8.22 2.98 6.03
C GLN A 304 -7.79 1.59 6.52
N LYS A 305 -7.26 0.74 5.63
CA LYS A 305 -6.70 -0.56 6.01
C LYS A 305 -5.52 -0.40 6.98
N ILE A 306 -4.62 0.56 6.72
CA ILE A 306 -3.51 0.87 7.65
C ILE A 306 -4.06 1.37 8.98
N GLU A 307 -5.03 2.29 8.97
CA GLU A 307 -5.65 2.83 10.18
C GLU A 307 -6.33 1.76 11.04
N GLU A 308 -7.06 0.81 10.43
CA GLU A 308 -7.65 -0.34 11.12
C GLU A 308 -6.55 -1.14 11.84
N GLY A 309 -5.41 -1.35 11.19
CA GLY A 309 -4.27 -2.09 11.75
C GLY A 309 -3.49 -1.31 12.82
N ASP A 310 -3.24 -0.01 12.59
CA ASP A 310 -2.59 0.88 13.56
C ASP A 310 -3.43 0.96 14.85
N SER A 311 -4.74 1.15 14.70
CA SER A 311 -5.68 1.24 15.83
C SER A 311 -5.71 -0.07 16.61
N PHE A 312 -5.69 -1.22 15.94
CA PHE A 312 -5.63 -2.52 16.61
C PHE A 312 -4.33 -2.66 17.41
N LEU A 313 -3.18 -2.35 16.83
CA LEU A 313 -1.88 -2.44 17.51
C LEU A 313 -1.83 -1.58 18.78
N VAL A 314 -2.28 -0.32 18.69
CA VAL A 314 -2.20 0.64 19.81
C VAL A 314 -3.29 0.38 20.85
N GLN A 315 -4.56 0.20 20.44
CA GLN A 315 -5.68 0.10 21.38
C GLN A 315 -5.68 -1.23 22.15
N GLU A 316 -5.23 -2.31 21.52
CA GLU A 316 -5.13 -3.62 22.18
C GLU A 316 -3.78 -3.80 22.89
N GLY A 317 -2.90 -2.78 22.86
CA GLY A 317 -1.61 -2.80 23.55
C GLY A 317 -0.72 -3.96 23.09
N ILE A 318 -0.72 -4.24 21.79
CA ILE A 318 0.09 -5.33 21.23
C ILE A 318 1.57 -4.96 21.37
N ASP A 319 2.31 -5.80 22.10
CA ASP A 319 3.76 -5.69 22.20
C ASP A 319 4.40 -5.99 20.83
N LEU A 320 5.06 -5.00 20.24
CA LEU A 320 5.73 -5.13 18.94
C LEU A 320 6.88 -6.16 18.98
N ALA A 321 7.47 -6.41 20.15
CA ALA A 321 8.49 -7.44 20.32
C ALA A 321 7.90 -8.87 20.18
N SER A 322 6.60 -9.04 20.42
CA SER A 322 5.89 -10.31 20.27
C SER A 322 5.51 -10.66 18.83
N LEU A 323 5.63 -9.70 17.90
CA LEU A 323 5.35 -9.94 16.49
C LEU A 323 6.44 -10.79 15.88
N ASP A 324 6.03 -11.86 15.19
CA ASP A 324 6.96 -12.64 14.38
C ASP A 324 7.51 -11.79 13.22
N SER A 325 8.65 -12.20 12.68
CA SER A 325 9.34 -11.47 11.61
C SER A 325 8.47 -11.29 10.35
N THR A 326 7.55 -12.24 10.09
CA THR A 326 6.72 -12.22 8.88
C THR A 326 5.62 -11.15 8.99
N HIS A 327 4.89 -11.14 10.10
CA HIS A 327 3.82 -10.17 10.38
C HIS A 327 4.40 -8.77 10.63
N LEU A 328 5.58 -8.68 11.25
CA LEU A 328 6.31 -7.41 11.37
C LEU A 328 6.67 -6.85 10.00
N ALA A 329 7.27 -7.66 9.12
CA ALA A 329 7.62 -7.26 7.77
C ALA A 329 6.38 -6.90 6.93
N GLU A 330 5.27 -7.62 7.07
CA GLU A 330 4.01 -7.30 6.40
C GLU A 330 3.44 -5.96 6.90
N ALA A 331 3.39 -5.74 8.21
CA ALA A 331 2.92 -4.50 8.81
C ALA A 331 3.77 -3.31 8.37
N CYS A 332 5.10 -3.43 8.43
CA CYS A 332 6.02 -2.40 7.94
C CYS A 332 5.84 -2.17 6.43
N GLY A 333 5.75 -3.27 5.68
CA GLY A 333 5.57 -3.26 4.23
C GLY A 333 4.34 -2.46 3.80
N GLN A 334 3.20 -2.60 4.47
CA GLN A 334 1.99 -1.82 4.16
C GLN A 334 2.17 -0.31 4.35
N ARG A 335 3.09 0.09 5.24
CA ARG A 335 3.44 1.49 5.60
C ARG A 335 4.63 2.03 4.81
N PHE A 336 5.11 1.26 3.83
CA PHE A 336 6.34 1.53 3.08
C PHE A 336 7.63 1.56 3.92
N ILE A 337 7.55 1.08 5.16
CA ILE A 337 8.70 0.89 6.03
C ILE A 337 9.40 -0.39 5.59
N GLY A 338 10.73 -0.34 5.48
CA GLY A 338 11.55 -1.51 5.19
C GLY A 338 12.48 -1.33 4.01
N GLY A 339 13.10 -2.43 3.62
CA GLY A 339 14.06 -2.54 2.54
C GLY A 339 14.73 -3.91 2.60
N PRO A 340 15.54 -4.27 1.59
CA PRO A 340 16.42 -5.42 1.71
C PRO A 340 17.32 -5.26 2.95
N ASP A 341 17.62 -6.37 3.61
CA ASP A 341 18.59 -6.43 4.71
C ASP A 341 18.30 -5.49 5.91
N ARG A 342 17.05 -5.05 6.10
CA ARG A 342 16.63 -4.42 7.37
C ARG A 342 16.39 -5.50 8.42
N THR A 343 16.94 -5.27 9.60
CA THR A 343 16.76 -6.16 10.76
C THR A 343 15.37 -5.98 11.37
N ASP A 344 14.88 -7.00 12.08
CA ASP A 344 13.59 -6.91 12.77
C ASP A 344 13.61 -5.79 13.83
N GLU A 345 14.75 -5.53 14.47
CA GLU A 345 14.93 -4.45 15.43
C GLU A 345 14.70 -3.08 14.77
N GLU A 346 15.33 -2.81 13.61
CA GLU A 346 15.12 -1.58 12.85
C GLU A 346 13.67 -1.42 12.36
N LEU A 347 13.03 -2.54 11.99
CA LEU A 347 11.63 -2.55 11.57
C LEU A 347 10.69 -2.23 12.74
N ARG A 348 10.94 -2.79 13.93
CA ARG A 348 10.16 -2.49 15.15
C ARG A 348 10.30 -1.03 15.54
N GLU A 349 11.53 -0.49 15.57
CA GLU A 349 11.77 0.92 15.87
C GLU A 349 11.01 1.83 14.90
N SER A 350 11.09 1.53 13.59
CA SER A 350 10.40 2.31 12.56
C SER A 350 8.88 2.22 12.68
N LEU A 351 8.34 1.04 13.01
CA LEU A 351 6.91 0.83 13.22
C LEU A 351 6.40 1.53 14.49
N GLU A 352 7.18 1.48 15.57
CA GLU A 352 6.88 2.19 16.82
C GLU A 352 6.79 3.69 16.58
N GLU A 353 7.78 4.27 15.89
CA GLU A 353 7.77 5.69 15.54
C GLU A 353 6.59 6.03 14.61
N TRP A 354 6.24 5.17 13.65
CA TRP A 354 5.02 5.35 12.84
C TRP A 354 3.76 5.41 13.71
N LEU A 355 3.56 4.45 14.62
CA LEU A 355 2.38 4.38 15.47
C LEU A 355 2.30 5.60 16.40
N LYS A 356 3.43 6.02 16.95
CA LYS A 356 3.56 7.22 17.76
C LYS A 356 3.13 8.46 16.98
N LEU A 357 3.62 8.65 15.76
CA LEU A 357 3.33 9.82 14.92
C LEU A 357 1.91 9.83 14.36
N ALA A 358 1.40 8.67 13.94
CA ALA A 358 0.13 8.55 13.23
C ALA A 358 -1.07 8.40 14.17
N VAL A 359 -0.88 7.85 15.38
CA VAL A 359 -1.97 7.50 16.32
C VAL A 359 -1.78 8.15 17.69
N THR A 360 -0.67 7.87 18.38
CA THR A 360 -0.50 8.23 19.80
C THR A 360 -0.43 9.76 19.98
N GLN A 361 0.55 10.42 19.35
CA GLN A 361 0.73 11.88 19.48
C GLN A 361 -0.50 12.69 19.02
N PRO A 362 -1.15 12.39 17.87
CA PRO A 362 -2.37 13.10 17.51
C PRO A 362 -3.46 12.94 18.56
N SER A 363 -3.66 11.72 19.08
CA SER A 363 -4.69 11.43 20.08
C SER A 363 -4.45 12.21 21.38
N GLU A 364 -3.20 12.28 21.85
CA GLU A 364 -2.79 13.09 23.00
C GLU A 364 -3.06 14.58 22.76
N LYS A 365 -2.62 15.13 21.63
CA LYS A 365 -2.84 16.55 21.28
C LYS A 365 -4.32 16.92 21.19
N LEU A 366 -5.14 16.04 20.62
CA LEU A 366 -6.59 16.18 20.53
C LEU A 366 -7.23 16.22 21.93
N GLN A 367 -6.76 15.39 22.85
CA GLN A 367 -7.24 15.37 24.25
C GLN A 367 -6.81 16.62 25.02
N GLU A 368 -5.57 17.07 24.87
CA GLU A 368 -5.05 18.26 25.55
C GLU A 368 -5.70 19.56 25.08
N SER A 369 -5.92 19.69 23.77
CA SER A 369 -6.35 20.95 23.17
C SER A 369 -7.87 21.11 23.10
N GLY A 370 -8.63 20.02 22.98
CA GLY A 370 -10.10 20.01 22.91
C GLY A 370 -10.75 20.68 21.69
N GLN A 371 -10.05 21.59 20.99
CA GLN A 371 -10.55 22.36 19.83
C GLN A 371 -9.76 22.12 18.54
N LEU A 372 -8.67 21.35 18.61
CA LEU A 372 -7.84 21.03 17.45
C LEU A 372 -8.41 19.83 16.70
N PHE A 373 -8.58 19.96 15.39
CA PHE A 373 -8.93 18.89 14.47
C PHE A 373 -7.68 18.34 13.79
N TYR A 374 -7.68 17.04 13.46
CA TYR A 374 -6.55 16.34 12.84
C TYR A 374 -6.95 15.64 11.54
N ASN A 375 -6.22 15.88 10.46
CA ASN A 375 -6.42 15.19 9.18
C ASN A 375 -5.56 13.92 9.09
N ALA A 376 -6.08 12.84 9.69
CA ALA A 376 -5.38 11.56 9.79
C ALA A 376 -4.99 10.95 8.43
N ASN A 377 -5.85 11.09 7.41
CA ASN A 377 -5.55 10.56 6.07
C ASN A 377 -4.39 11.32 5.40
N LEU A 378 -4.36 12.66 5.53
CA LEU A 378 -3.27 13.45 4.98
C LEU A 378 -1.95 13.15 5.70
N ALA A 379 -1.97 12.96 7.02
CA ALA A 379 -0.79 12.60 7.80
C ALA A 379 -0.24 11.23 7.40
N ARG A 380 -1.09 10.19 7.29
CA ARG A 380 -0.66 8.86 6.84
C ARG A 380 -0.18 8.87 5.39
N LEU A 381 -0.83 9.61 4.49
CA LEU A 381 -0.34 9.80 3.12
C LEU A 381 1.06 10.43 3.12
N SER A 382 1.27 11.44 3.97
CA SER A 382 2.54 12.14 4.12
C SER A 382 3.65 11.21 4.63
N LEU A 383 3.34 10.38 5.64
CA LEU A 383 4.27 9.35 6.15
C LEU A 383 4.58 8.26 5.12
N LEU A 384 3.60 7.80 4.33
CA LEU A 384 3.85 6.87 3.23
C LEU A 384 4.83 7.49 2.23
N CYS A 385 4.61 8.75 1.83
CA CYS A 385 5.51 9.44 0.91
C CYS A 385 6.93 9.56 1.50
N TYR A 386 7.03 9.89 2.79
CA TYR A 386 8.30 9.95 3.50
C TYR A 386 9.04 8.60 3.47
N HIS A 387 8.42 7.51 3.91
CA HIS A 387 9.09 6.20 3.96
C HIS A 387 9.40 5.63 2.58
N ALA A 388 8.58 5.91 1.56
CA ALA A 388 8.92 5.57 0.18
C ALA A 388 10.19 6.30 -0.29
N MET A 389 10.32 7.59 0.03
CA MET A 389 11.52 8.36 -0.29
C MET A 389 12.74 7.89 0.51
N ASP A 390 12.60 7.69 1.82
CA ASP A 390 13.67 7.19 2.70
C ASP A 390 14.19 5.83 2.20
N GLY A 391 13.28 4.89 1.92
CA GLY A 391 13.64 3.58 1.36
C GLY A 391 14.29 3.66 -0.03
N THR A 392 14.04 4.71 -0.81
CA THR A 392 14.73 4.94 -2.09
C THR A 392 16.16 5.46 -1.90
N ARG A 393 16.40 6.21 -0.81
CA ARG A 393 17.71 6.77 -0.45
C ARG A 393 18.58 5.79 0.33
N ASP A 394 17.97 4.80 0.96
CA ASP A 394 18.66 3.78 1.75
C ASP A 394 19.73 3.08 0.90
N SER A 395 20.93 2.96 1.48
CA SER A 395 22.05 2.24 0.86
C SER A 395 21.76 0.78 0.53
N ARG A 396 20.79 0.18 1.24
CA ARG A 396 20.33 -1.19 1.03
C ARG A 396 19.24 -1.30 -0.03
N SER A 397 18.77 -0.19 -0.61
CA SER A 397 17.71 -0.23 -1.64
C SER A 397 18.08 -1.17 -2.78
N ALA A 398 17.12 -2.00 -3.20
CA ALA A 398 17.30 -2.95 -4.30
C ALA A 398 17.53 -2.24 -5.65
N SER A 399 17.06 -0.99 -5.77
CA SER A 399 17.27 -0.21 -6.99
C SER A 399 18.61 0.53 -6.95
N TYR A 400 19.58 0.03 -7.71
CA TYR A 400 20.95 0.54 -7.70
C TYR A 400 21.09 1.95 -8.30
N LEU A 401 20.36 2.29 -9.38
CA LEU A 401 20.46 3.62 -10.02
C LEU A 401 19.92 4.75 -9.13
N PRO A 402 18.69 4.67 -8.57
CA PRO A 402 18.19 5.69 -7.66
C PRO A 402 19.11 5.87 -6.46
N ARG A 403 19.58 4.76 -5.88
CA ARG A 403 20.56 4.78 -4.79
C ARG A 403 21.79 5.61 -5.15
N ILE A 404 22.42 5.36 -6.30
CA ILE A 404 23.60 6.11 -6.76
C ILE A 404 23.26 7.59 -6.98
N LEU A 405 22.09 7.90 -7.54
CA LEU A 405 21.66 9.30 -7.74
C LEU A 405 21.53 10.06 -6.41
N PHE A 406 21.00 9.42 -5.37
CA PHE A 406 20.86 10.03 -4.05
C PHE A 406 22.18 10.06 -3.26
N GLN A 407 23.05 9.06 -3.42
CA GLN A 407 24.31 8.94 -2.70
C GLN A 407 25.48 9.68 -3.36
N GLY A 408 25.44 9.90 -4.68
CA GLY A 408 26.49 10.60 -5.41
C GLY A 408 26.79 12.01 -4.90
N GLN A 409 25.85 12.62 -4.18
CA GLN A 409 26.03 13.90 -3.50
C GLN A 409 26.85 13.79 -2.20
N ILE A 410 26.79 12.65 -1.49
CA ILE A 410 27.49 12.43 -0.22
C ILE A 410 28.99 12.16 -0.48
N LEU A 411 29.32 11.51 -1.60
CA LEU A 411 30.71 11.16 -1.96
C LEU A 411 31.55 12.35 -2.44
N GLN A 412 30.96 13.52 -2.66
CA GLN A 412 31.71 14.75 -2.98
C GLN A 412 32.18 15.52 -1.74
N THR A 413 32.04 14.96 -0.53
CA THR A 413 32.65 15.54 0.66
C THR A 413 34.19 15.46 0.51
N PRO A 414 34.90 16.58 0.35
CA PRO A 414 36.34 16.58 0.14
C PRO A 414 37.02 16.14 1.45
N GLY A 415 37.48 14.90 1.49
CA GLY A 415 38.13 14.31 2.67
C GLY A 415 38.21 12.79 2.66
N LEU A 416 37.42 12.10 1.82
CA LEU A 416 37.39 10.63 1.75
C LEU A 416 38.29 10.01 0.66
N ILE A 417 38.94 10.82 -0.19
CA ILE A 417 39.83 10.33 -1.27
C ILE A 417 41.32 10.42 -0.87
N GLU A 418 41.69 11.09 0.23
CA GLU A 418 43.11 11.23 0.64
C GLU A 418 43.68 10.05 1.46
N GLY A 419 42.88 9.02 1.76
CA GLY A 419 43.25 7.99 2.74
C GLY A 419 43.97 6.73 2.24
N THR A 420 44.34 6.60 0.96
CA THR A 420 44.98 5.37 0.43
C THR A 420 46.12 5.62 -0.55
N ARG A 421 46.85 6.73 -0.42
CA ARG A 421 48.27 6.75 -0.85
C ARG A 421 49.13 6.29 0.32
N GLY A 422 49.11 4.97 0.54
CA GLY A 422 50.06 4.29 1.39
C GLY A 422 51.48 4.64 0.96
N GLY A 423 52.22 5.22 1.90
CA GLY A 423 53.62 5.57 1.75
C GLY A 423 54.46 4.33 1.49
N GLY A 424 55.00 4.25 0.27
CA GLY A 424 56.17 3.45 -0.04
C GLY A 424 57.42 4.32 0.01
N GLU A 425 57.80 4.81 1.20
CA GLU A 425 59.12 5.40 1.42
C GLU A 425 60.02 4.40 2.17
N THR A 426 60.86 3.74 1.38
CA THR A 426 62.31 3.59 1.57
C THR A 426 62.88 3.67 2.99
N ALA A 427 63.38 2.54 3.48
CA ALA A 427 64.53 2.51 4.39
C ALA A 427 65.56 1.49 3.90
N LYS A 428 66.63 2.01 3.28
CA LYS A 428 67.94 1.36 3.12
C LYS A 428 68.82 1.72 4.32
N SER A 429 69.76 0.81 4.65
CA SER A 429 70.93 0.96 5.54
C SER A 429 70.63 0.75 7.03
N LYS A 430 71.27 -0.16 7.77
CA LYS A 430 72.66 -0.66 7.70
C LYS A 430 72.77 -2.17 7.79
#